data_AF-A0A239J1K6-F1
#
_entry.id   AF-A0A239J1K6-F1
#
_cell.length_a   1.000
_cell.length_b   1.000
_cell.length_c   1.000
_cell.angle_alpha   90.00
_cell.angle_beta   90.00
_cell.angle_gamma   90.00
#
_symmetry.space_group_name_H-M   'P 1'
#
loop_
_entity.id
_entity.type
_entity.pdbx_description
1 polymer ?
#
loop_
_entity_poly.entity_id
_entity_poly.type
_entity_poly.pdbx_seq_one_letter_code
_entity_poly.pdbx_strand_id
1 'polypeptide(L)'
;MPKTNELTAAMVGKILILNILFHVLSGIFTGVWISDLVAPTGEMTLLTWLETIMSAVAIAAGLSYGSYIALTHIPTLPRAKRNQVMAIFVAAYLAVAVMLGIASSSVLASASGEVAHMEATLTAQAQATQARQRAAASLINRSSVMNDCESSAGNMSVQEIGTGVYSGEGGNVGQVATALTNISEGCANARAAIFASRAKLERLFFRIDRLLIDTRRVIDSDMERHEKMVAVRKNGENFTRLMREVNDALPVEAMQAVADAMRKDWLAAGLPPSAAAAITHNFDGMAEELTEGLDDIAALKEEPIPTMPVVSNMAYLALYPEATIAAIAIGACIELIPLGGILLGFVMVTHRGSGGGGSQPMPPAAPSPPRRVGRPRKT
;
A
#
# COMPACT_ATOMS: atom_id res chain seq x y z
N MET A 1 1.98 -48.38 -44.71
CA MET A 1 2.27 -47.05 -44.15
C MET A 1 1.98 -47.05 -42.64
N PRO A 2 3.00 -47.16 -41.77
CA PRO A 2 2.84 -47.07 -40.30
C PRO A 2 3.50 -45.82 -39.65
N LYS A 3 4.31 -45.05 -40.39
CA LYS A 3 5.19 -44.00 -39.82
C LYS A 3 4.48 -42.75 -39.26
N THR A 4 3.23 -42.49 -39.62
CA THR A 4 2.49 -41.28 -39.18
C THR A 4 1.98 -41.36 -37.74
N ASN A 5 1.69 -42.57 -37.23
CA ASN A 5 1.23 -42.77 -35.85
C ASN A 5 2.37 -42.63 -34.83
N GLU A 6 3.56 -43.17 -35.14
CA GLU A 6 4.72 -43.07 -34.23
C GLU A 6 5.23 -41.64 -34.09
N LEU A 7 5.23 -40.86 -35.18
CA LEU A 7 5.72 -39.47 -35.17
C LEU A 7 4.76 -38.53 -34.42
N THR A 8 3.46 -38.81 -34.49
CA THR A 8 2.43 -38.09 -33.72
C THR A 8 2.47 -38.48 -32.24
N ALA A 9 2.67 -39.77 -31.93
CA ALA A 9 2.87 -40.25 -30.56
C ALA A 9 4.15 -39.68 -29.91
N ALA A 10 5.27 -39.64 -30.64
CA ALA A 10 6.52 -39.06 -30.17
C ALA A 10 6.42 -37.54 -29.96
N MET A 11 5.67 -36.83 -30.81
CA MET A 11 5.44 -35.39 -30.66
C MET A 11 4.51 -35.09 -29.48
N VAL A 12 3.42 -35.84 -29.31
CA VAL A 12 2.54 -35.74 -28.13
C VAL A 12 3.33 -36.05 -26.85
N GLY A 13 4.19 -37.06 -26.87
CA GLY A 13 5.09 -37.39 -25.76
C GLY A 13 6.03 -36.24 -25.39
N LYS A 14 6.65 -35.57 -26.39
CA LYS A 14 7.50 -34.40 -26.16
C LYS A 14 6.73 -33.20 -25.60
N ILE A 15 5.52 -32.94 -26.11
CA ILE A 15 4.64 -31.88 -25.60
C ILE A 15 4.22 -32.20 -24.15
N LEU A 16 3.92 -33.46 -23.84
CA LEU A 16 3.58 -33.90 -22.49
C LEU A 16 4.75 -33.69 -21.52
N ILE A 17 5.98 -34.06 -21.92
CA ILE A 17 7.19 -33.87 -21.11
C ILE A 17 7.44 -32.38 -20.84
N LEU A 18 7.37 -31.53 -21.87
CA LEU A 18 7.55 -30.10 -21.72
C LEU A 18 6.48 -29.48 -20.79
N ASN A 19 5.24 -29.95 -20.92
CA ASN A 19 4.13 -29.50 -20.10
C ASN A 19 4.26 -29.95 -18.62
N ILE A 20 4.74 -31.18 -18.38
CA ILE A 20 5.09 -31.65 -17.02
C ILE A 20 6.17 -30.77 -16.39
N LEU A 21 7.21 -30.39 -17.13
CA LEU A 21 8.26 -29.48 -16.63
C LEU A 21 7.68 -28.13 -16.21
N PHE A 22 6.78 -27.55 -17.01
CA PHE A 22 6.11 -26.29 -16.66
C PHE A 22 5.19 -26.43 -15.44
N HIS A 23 4.48 -27.54 -15.30
CA HIS A 23 3.63 -27.80 -14.12
C HIS A 23 4.44 -28.00 -12.84
N VAL A 24 5.61 -28.62 -12.93
CA VAL A 24 6.53 -28.74 -11.79
C VAL A 24 7.05 -27.36 -11.38
N LEU A 25 7.42 -26.50 -12.34
CA LEU A 25 7.84 -25.13 -12.05
C LEU A 25 6.71 -24.31 -11.39
N SER A 26 5.49 -24.34 -11.94
CA SER A 26 4.31 -23.67 -11.34
C SER A 26 4.00 -24.21 -9.93
N GLY A 27 4.08 -25.53 -9.72
CA GLY A 27 3.93 -26.15 -8.40
C GLY A 27 4.98 -25.71 -7.39
N ILE A 28 6.24 -25.54 -7.80
CA ILE A 28 7.32 -25.02 -6.95
C ILE A 28 7.04 -23.56 -6.56
N PHE A 29 6.70 -22.68 -7.51
CA PHE A 29 6.36 -21.28 -7.21
C PHE A 29 5.13 -21.16 -6.31
N THR A 30 4.14 -22.03 -6.51
CA THR A 30 2.94 -22.08 -5.64
C THR A 30 3.29 -22.61 -4.24
N GLY A 31 4.23 -23.55 -4.14
CA GLY A 31 4.77 -24.01 -2.85
C GLY A 31 5.46 -22.88 -2.08
N VAL A 32 6.34 -22.12 -2.75
CA VAL A 32 6.99 -20.93 -2.16
C VAL A 32 5.96 -19.88 -1.70
N TRP A 33 4.83 -19.77 -2.41
CA TRP A 33 3.75 -18.87 -2.02
C TRP A 33 2.98 -19.32 -0.77
N ILE A 34 2.60 -20.60 -0.68
CA ILE A 34 1.95 -21.15 0.52
C ILE A 34 2.89 -21.00 1.73
N SER A 35 4.19 -21.21 1.54
CA SER A 35 5.17 -20.97 2.61
C SER A 35 5.19 -19.53 3.08
N ASP A 36 5.22 -18.56 2.16
CA ASP A 36 5.24 -17.14 2.51
C ASP A 36 3.94 -16.67 3.16
N LEU A 37 2.79 -17.27 2.80
CA LEU A 37 1.50 -16.95 3.40
C LEU A 37 1.34 -17.51 4.81
N VAL A 38 1.82 -18.73 5.07
CA VAL A 38 1.65 -19.38 6.37
C VAL A 38 2.78 -19.00 7.34
N ALA A 39 3.95 -18.60 6.83
CA ALA A 39 5.08 -18.13 7.62
C ALA A 39 5.59 -16.75 7.17
N PRO A 40 4.82 -15.66 7.40
CA PRO A 40 5.21 -14.31 7.00
C PRO A 40 6.52 -13.83 7.66
N THR A 41 7.00 -14.50 8.71
CA THR A 41 8.27 -14.22 9.39
C THR A 41 9.48 -14.97 8.80
N GLY A 42 9.27 -15.87 7.84
CA GLY A 42 10.31 -16.71 7.22
C GLY A 42 10.56 -18.05 7.91
N GLU A 43 9.94 -18.31 9.07
CA GLU A 43 10.07 -19.58 9.79
C GLU A 43 8.81 -20.43 9.64
N MET A 44 8.90 -21.52 8.88
CA MET A 44 7.81 -22.50 8.75
C MET A 44 7.95 -23.62 9.76
N THR A 45 6.85 -23.95 10.43
CA THR A 45 6.78 -25.17 11.23
C THR A 45 6.80 -26.42 10.34
N LEU A 46 7.16 -27.58 10.89
CA LEU A 46 7.16 -28.85 10.16
C LEU A 46 5.79 -29.16 9.54
N LEU A 47 4.70 -28.83 10.23
CA LEU A 47 3.33 -29.04 9.75
C LEU A 47 3.07 -28.18 8.50
N THR A 48 3.47 -26.92 8.56
CA THR A 48 3.35 -25.96 7.45
C THR A 48 4.14 -26.39 6.21
N TRP A 49 5.32 -27.00 6.41
CA TRP A 49 6.09 -27.59 5.32
C TRP A 49 5.36 -28.75 4.64
N LEU A 50 4.76 -29.65 5.44
CA LEU A 50 4.02 -30.79 4.91
C LEU A 50 2.79 -30.34 4.10
N GLU A 51 2.02 -29.37 4.59
CA GLU A 51 0.87 -28.80 3.88
C GLU A 51 1.26 -28.17 2.55
N THR A 52 2.39 -27.47 2.52
CA THR A 52 2.94 -26.82 1.33
C THR A 52 3.33 -27.84 0.26
N ILE A 53 4.08 -28.88 0.65
CA ILE A 53 4.51 -29.95 -0.26
C ILE A 53 3.30 -30.69 -0.82
N MET A 54 2.34 -31.05 0.02
CA MET A 54 1.12 -31.74 -0.40
C MET A 54 0.29 -30.92 -1.39
N SER A 55 0.22 -29.60 -1.18
CA SER A 55 -0.47 -28.68 -2.09
C SER A 55 0.23 -28.60 -3.46
N ALA A 56 1.57 -28.50 -3.48
CA ALA A 56 2.34 -28.51 -4.72
C ALA A 56 2.16 -29.82 -5.52
N VAL A 57 2.15 -30.97 -4.83
CA VAL A 57 1.91 -32.29 -5.45
C VAL A 57 0.49 -32.37 -6.02
N ALA A 58 -0.53 -31.92 -5.28
CA ALA A 58 -1.91 -31.93 -5.73
C ALA A 58 -2.12 -31.09 -7.01
N ILE A 59 -1.51 -29.90 -7.07
CA ILE A 59 -1.56 -29.02 -8.24
C ILE A 59 -0.87 -29.68 -9.44
N ALA A 60 0.34 -30.21 -9.26
CA ALA A 60 1.08 -30.88 -10.33
C ALA A 60 0.33 -32.11 -10.89
N ALA A 61 -0.30 -32.90 -10.00
CA ALA A 61 -1.13 -34.04 -10.40
C ALA A 61 -2.38 -33.60 -11.18
N GLY A 62 -3.10 -32.59 -10.69
CA GLY A 62 -4.29 -32.05 -11.34
C GLY A 62 -4.00 -31.48 -12.73
N LEU A 63 -2.93 -30.70 -12.87
CA LEU A 63 -2.50 -30.11 -14.13
C LEU A 63 -2.04 -31.19 -15.13
N SER A 64 -1.32 -32.21 -14.67
CA SER A 64 -0.90 -33.35 -15.50
C SER A 64 -2.10 -34.15 -16.02
N TYR A 65 -3.09 -34.41 -15.16
CA TYR A 65 -4.31 -35.11 -15.54
C TYR A 65 -5.18 -34.28 -16.50
N GLY A 66 -5.32 -32.97 -16.25
CA GLY A 66 -6.03 -32.05 -17.14
C GLY A 66 -5.39 -32.00 -18.53
N SER A 67 -4.07 -31.99 -18.59
CA SER A 67 -3.30 -32.03 -19.84
C SER A 67 -3.51 -33.34 -20.61
N TYR A 68 -3.56 -34.47 -19.90
CA TYR A 68 -3.89 -35.76 -20.48
C TYR A 68 -5.30 -35.76 -21.09
N ILE A 69 -6.32 -35.28 -20.36
CA ILE A 69 -7.70 -35.16 -20.86
C ILE A 69 -7.74 -34.29 -22.12
N ALA A 70 -7.11 -33.11 -22.09
CA ALA A 70 -7.14 -32.16 -23.19
C ALA A 70 -6.49 -32.71 -24.47
N LEU A 71 -5.41 -33.47 -24.36
CA LEU A 71 -4.66 -33.97 -25.51
C LEU A 71 -5.13 -35.34 -26.01
N THR A 72 -5.80 -36.15 -25.18
CA THR A 72 -6.19 -37.52 -25.54
C THR A 72 -7.70 -37.73 -25.62
N HIS A 73 -8.48 -37.13 -24.71
CA HIS A 73 -9.92 -37.39 -24.61
C HIS A 73 -10.75 -36.38 -25.41
N ILE A 74 -10.50 -35.07 -25.28
CA ILE A 74 -11.29 -34.05 -25.98
C ILE A 74 -11.23 -34.19 -27.52
N PRO A 75 -10.09 -34.52 -28.16
CA PRO A 75 -10.02 -34.66 -29.61
C PRO A 75 -10.89 -35.80 -30.19
N THR A 76 -11.19 -36.83 -29.39
CA THR A 76 -11.99 -37.99 -29.84
C THR A 76 -13.51 -37.72 -29.84
N LEU A 77 -13.94 -36.61 -29.23
CA LEU A 77 -15.36 -36.23 -29.18
C LEU A 77 -15.89 -35.75 -30.54
N PRO A 78 -17.19 -35.98 -30.84
CA PRO A 78 -17.85 -35.41 -32.02
C PRO A 78 -17.73 -33.88 -32.06
N ARG A 79 -17.56 -33.29 -33.26
CA ARG A 79 -17.30 -31.84 -33.46
C ARG A 79 -18.24 -30.92 -32.66
N ALA A 80 -19.55 -31.23 -32.63
CA ALA A 80 -20.54 -30.42 -31.91
C ALA A 80 -20.30 -30.36 -30.39
N LYS A 81 -19.86 -31.47 -29.76
CA LYS A 81 -19.57 -31.53 -28.32
C LYS A 81 -18.14 -31.07 -28.00
N ARG A 82 -17.21 -31.25 -28.95
CA ARG A 82 -15.80 -30.92 -28.80
C ARG A 82 -15.57 -29.44 -28.49
N ASN A 83 -16.22 -28.54 -29.24
CA ASN A 83 -16.05 -27.10 -29.06
C ASN A 83 -16.59 -26.64 -27.69
N GLN A 84 -17.72 -27.20 -27.26
CA GLN A 84 -18.31 -26.90 -25.96
C GLN A 84 -17.41 -27.38 -24.81
N VAL A 85 -16.93 -28.62 -24.86
CA VAL A 85 -16.03 -29.19 -23.83
C VAL A 85 -14.69 -28.46 -23.80
N MET A 86 -14.15 -28.07 -24.96
CA MET A 86 -12.93 -27.27 -25.03
C MET A 86 -13.13 -25.87 -24.43
N ALA A 87 -14.25 -25.20 -24.72
CA ALA A 87 -14.55 -23.90 -24.12
C ALA A 87 -14.66 -23.98 -22.59
N ILE A 88 -15.33 -25.01 -22.06
CA ILE A 88 -15.42 -25.26 -20.62
C ILE A 88 -14.04 -25.52 -20.02
N PHE A 89 -13.22 -26.36 -20.68
CA PHE A 89 -11.85 -26.65 -20.25
C PHE A 89 -10.98 -25.39 -20.19
N VAL A 90 -11.00 -24.57 -21.24
CA VAL A 90 -10.25 -23.31 -21.30
C VAL A 90 -10.72 -22.32 -20.25
N ALA A 91 -12.03 -22.17 -20.06
CA ALA A 91 -12.58 -21.29 -19.03
C ALA A 91 -12.18 -21.74 -17.62
N ALA A 92 -12.26 -23.04 -17.33
CA ALA A 92 -11.85 -23.60 -16.04
C ALA A 92 -10.34 -23.44 -15.82
N TYR A 93 -9.52 -23.69 -16.85
CA TYR A 93 -8.07 -23.49 -16.77
C TYR A 93 -7.74 -22.02 -16.54
N LEU A 94 -8.32 -21.09 -17.31
CA LEU A 94 -8.07 -19.66 -17.16
C LEU A 94 -8.46 -19.15 -15.77
N ALA A 95 -9.57 -19.62 -15.20
CA ALA A 95 -9.96 -19.25 -13.85
C ALA A 95 -8.89 -19.65 -12.81
N VAL A 96 -8.37 -20.87 -12.91
CA VAL A 96 -7.30 -21.37 -12.02
C VAL A 96 -5.98 -20.65 -12.29
N ALA A 97 -5.61 -20.46 -13.56
CA ALA A 97 -4.40 -19.77 -13.99
C ALA A 97 -4.36 -18.30 -13.55
N VAL A 98 -5.51 -17.60 -13.54
CA VAL A 98 -5.59 -16.23 -13.02
C VAL A 98 -5.33 -16.20 -11.51
N MET A 99 -5.92 -17.14 -10.76
CA MET A 99 -5.68 -17.22 -9.31
C MET A 99 -4.20 -17.54 -9.00
N LEU A 100 -3.62 -18.54 -9.68
CA LEU A 100 -2.20 -18.89 -9.54
C LEU A 100 -1.27 -17.79 -10.04
N GLY A 101 -1.67 -17.07 -11.09
CA GLY A 101 -0.92 -15.96 -11.67
C GLY A 101 -0.81 -14.80 -10.68
N ILE A 102 -1.92 -14.40 -10.06
CA ILE A 102 -1.92 -13.37 -9.00
C ILE A 102 -1.09 -13.83 -7.79
N ALA A 103 -1.23 -15.10 -7.39
CA ALA A 103 -0.48 -15.68 -6.28
C ALA A 103 1.04 -15.67 -6.54
N SER A 104 1.50 -16.23 -7.67
CA SER A 104 2.92 -16.26 -8.05
C SER A 104 3.52 -14.86 -8.21
N SER A 105 2.76 -13.94 -8.81
CA SER A 105 3.15 -12.53 -8.94
C SER A 105 3.40 -11.90 -7.58
N SER A 106 2.61 -12.22 -6.55
CA SER A 106 2.77 -11.64 -5.21
C SER A 106 4.09 -12.02 -4.54
N VAL A 107 4.58 -13.24 -4.77
CA VAL A 107 5.89 -13.71 -4.27
C VAL A 107 7.01 -13.00 -5.01
N LEU A 108 6.95 -13.02 -6.34
CA LEU A 108 7.94 -12.38 -7.20
C LEU A 108 8.03 -10.87 -6.94
N ALA A 109 6.89 -10.27 -6.58
CA ALA A 109 6.75 -8.86 -6.25
C ALA A 109 7.16 -8.51 -4.82
N SER A 110 7.30 -9.48 -3.91
CA SER A 110 7.46 -9.21 -2.48
C SER A 110 8.68 -8.33 -2.21
N ALA A 111 9.85 -8.66 -2.76
CA ALA A 111 11.07 -7.90 -2.55
C ALA A 111 10.98 -6.47 -3.13
N SER A 112 10.50 -6.31 -4.36
CA SER A 112 10.35 -4.99 -4.98
C SER A 112 9.27 -4.14 -4.30
N GLY A 113 8.18 -4.77 -3.89
CA GLY A 113 7.07 -4.15 -3.18
C GLY A 113 7.44 -3.75 -1.75
N GLU A 114 8.22 -4.57 -1.06
CA GLU A 114 8.80 -4.26 0.25
C GLU A 114 9.67 -3.02 0.18
N VAL A 115 10.60 -2.97 -0.77
CA VAL A 115 11.47 -1.80 -0.95
C VAL A 115 10.63 -0.56 -1.26
N ALA A 116 9.68 -0.65 -2.20
CA ALA A 116 8.79 0.47 -2.51
C ALA A 116 7.96 0.93 -1.30
N HIS A 117 7.48 -0.01 -0.48
CA HIS A 117 6.76 0.29 0.75
C HIS A 117 7.63 1.03 1.77
N MET A 118 8.86 0.55 1.96
CA MET A 118 9.81 1.18 2.87
C MET A 118 10.19 2.58 2.40
N GLU A 119 10.42 2.78 1.10
CA GLU A 119 10.75 4.10 0.53
C GLU A 119 9.58 5.08 0.59
N ALA A 120 8.36 4.62 0.28
CA ALA A 120 7.16 5.44 0.38
C ALA A 120 6.93 5.88 1.84
N THR A 121 7.10 4.95 2.79
CA THR A 121 6.95 5.27 4.22
C THR A 121 8.02 6.25 4.68
N LEU A 122 9.29 6.04 4.30
CA LEU A 122 10.38 6.97 4.63
C LEU A 122 10.12 8.38 4.08
N THR A 123 9.57 8.47 2.87
CA THR A 123 9.18 9.75 2.25
C THR A 123 8.06 10.42 3.06
N ALA A 124 7.03 9.69 3.44
CA ALA A 124 5.94 10.20 4.28
C ALA A 124 6.46 10.68 5.66
N GLN A 125 7.40 9.95 6.26
CA GLN A 125 8.04 10.34 7.51
C GLN A 125 8.85 11.64 7.36
N ALA A 126 9.63 11.78 6.28
CA ALA A 126 10.37 13.01 6.00
C ALA A 126 9.44 14.22 5.81
N GLN A 127 8.33 14.05 5.08
CA GLN A 127 7.32 15.09 4.90
C GLN A 127 6.65 15.48 6.22
N ALA A 128 6.31 14.48 7.05
CA ALA A 128 5.73 14.71 8.37
C ALA A 128 6.68 15.48 9.31
N THR A 129 7.99 15.20 9.26
CA THR A 129 9.01 15.96 9.98
C THR A 129 9.07 17.40 9.48
N GLN A 130 9.11 17.60 8.16
CA GLN A 130 9.19 18.94 7.57
C GLN A 130 7.98 19.81 7.90
N ALA A 131 6.77 19.25 7.90
CA ALA A 131 5.56 19.95 8.30
C ALA A 131 5.66 20.50 9.74
N ARG A 132 6.15 19.67 10.67
CA ARG A 132 6.33 20.07 12.07
C ARG A 132 7.51 21.01 12.29
N GLN A 133 8.56 20.93 11.49
CA GLN A 133 9.63 21.93 11.49
C GLN A 133 9.09 23.32 11.08
N ARG A 134 8.24 23.38 10.05
CA ARG A 134 7.57 24.64 9.64
C ARG A 134 6.64 25.15 10.73
N ALA A 135 5.85 24.27 11.35
CA ALA A 135 4.98 24.64 12.47
C ALA A 135 5.78 25.20 13.66
N ALA A 136 6.88 24.54 14.04
CA ALA A 136 7.77 25.00 15.11
C ALA A 136 8.36 26.39 14.78
N ALA A 137 8.84 26.59 13.55
CA ALA A 137 9.37 27.87 13.12
C ALA A 137 8.30 28.99 13.16
N SER A 138 7.08 28.69 12.71
CA SER A 138 5.94 29.62 12.78
C SER A 138 5.65 30.06 14.22
N LEU A 139 5.58 29.10 15.17
CA LEU A 139 5.37 29.41 16.59
C LEU A 139 6.52 30.22 17.19
N ILE A 140 7.78 29.91 16.84
CA ILE A 140 8.95 30.64 17.34
C ILE A 140 8.95 32.09 16.84
N ASN A 141 8.51 32.32 15.60
CA ASN A 141 8.42 33.66 15.02
C ASN A 141 7.39 34.57 15.72
N ARG A 142 6.43 34.01 16.46
CA ARG A 142 5.46 34.78 17.28
C ARG A 142 6.04 35.35 18.58
N SER A 143 7.32 35.08 18.85
CA SER A 143 8.00 35.63 20.04
C SER A 143 8.05 37.16 20.06
N SER A 144 8.02 37.84 18.91
CA SER A 144 7.91 39.31 18.83
C SER A 144 6.58 39.80 19.35
N VAL A 145 5.46 39.21 18.90
CA VAL A 145 4.11 39.55 19.35
C VAL A 145 3.96 39.37 20.87
N MET A 146 4.60 38.33 21.42
CA MET A 146 4.62 38.11 22.88
C MET A 146 5.39 39.20 23.63
N ASN A 147 6.49 39.73 23.08
CA ASN A 147 7.22 40.85 23.68
C ASN A 147 6.36 42.14 23.64
N ASP A 148 5.69 42.39 22.51
CA ASP A 148 4.86 43.57 22.34
C ASP A 148 3.64 43.52 23.27
N CYS A 149 3.05 42.34 23.45
CA CYS A 149 2.02 42.11 24.46
C CYS A 149 2.52 42.39 25.88
N GLU A 150 3.64 41.79 26.29
CA GLU A 150 4.20 41.96 27.64
C GLU A 150 4.47 43.45 27.92
N SER A 151 5.08 44.15 26.96
CA SER A 151 5.36 45.58 27.10
C SER A 151 4.09 46.42 27.15
N SER A 152 3.13 46.18 26.25
CA SER A 152 1.88 46.95 26.18
C SER A 152 1.04 46.76 27.43
N ALA A 153 0.84 45.51 27.87
CA ALA A 153 0.08 45.18 29.07
C ALA A 153 0.75 45.72 30.33
N GLY A 154 2.07 45.59 30.46
CA GLY A 154 2.84 46.15 31.56
C GLY A 154 2.74 47.68 31.64
N ASN A 155 2.91 48.37 30.51
CA ASN A 155 2.81 49.83 30.44
C ASN A 155 1.40 50.34 30.76
N MET A 156 0.37 49.68 30.22
CA MET A 156 -1.02 50.01 30.53
C MET A 156 -1.32 49.78 32.02
N SER A 157 -0.83 48.69 32.62
CA SER A 157 -1.02 48.40 34.05
C SER A 157 -0.39 49.49 34.94
N VAL A 158 0.84 49.91 34.63
CA VAL A 158 1.53 50.99 35.37
C VAL A 158 0.80 52.32 35.23
N GLN A 159 0.32 52.66 34.02
CA GLN A 159 -0.47 53.87 33.80
C GLN A 159 -1.79 53.83 34.56
N GLU A 160 -2.47 52.69 34.58
CA GLU A 160 -3.70 52.51 35.34
C GLU A 160 -3.49 52.74 36.83
N ILE A 161 -2.46 52.12 37.41
CA ILE A 161 -2.13 52.29 38.84
C ILE A 161 -1.78 53.74 39.16
N GLY A 162 -1.02 54.41 38.29
CA GLY A 162 -0.53 55.76 38.55
C GLY A 162 -1.58 56.86 38.31
N THR A 163 -2.53 56.63 37.41
CA THR A 163 -3.42 57.71 36.92
C THR A 163 -4.90 57.34 36.85
N GLY A 164 -5.25 56.06 36.89
CA GLY A 164 -6.62 55.58 36.69
C GLY A 164 -7.19 55.90 35.31
N VAL A 165 -6.33 56.08 34.30
CA VAL A 165 -6.71 56.60 32.97
C VAL A 165 -7.72 55.70 32.24
N TYR A 166 -7.71 54.38 32.47
CA TYR A 166 -8.59 53.44 31.79
C TYR A 166 -9.88 53.19 32.57
N SER A 167 -9.83 53.10 33.91
CA SER A 167 -11.05 52.91 34.71
C SER A 167 -11.83 54.20 34.98
N GLY A 168 -11.21 55.37 34.86
CA GLY A 168 -11.83 56.69 35.05
C GLY A 168 -12.01 57.09 36.53
N GLU A 169 -12.51 58.31 36.76
CA GLU A 169 -12.77 58.82 38.11
C GLU A 169 -13.81 57.95 38.84
N GLY A 170 -13.40 57.31 39.94
CA GLY A 170 -14.23 56.38 40.71
C GLY A 170 -14.27 54.95 40.18
N GLY A 171 -13.47 54.63 39.15
CA GLY A 171 -13.36 53.30 38.56
C GLY A 171 -12.58 52.29 39.40
N ASN A 172 -12.74 51.00 39.08
CA ASN A 172 -12.06 49.90 39.78
C ASN A 172 -10.61 49.70 39.27
N VAL A 173 -9.75 50.68 39.58
CA VAL A 173 -8.32 50.72 39.19
C VAL A 173 -7.62 49.38 39.49
N GLY A 174 -7.85 48.81 40.68
CA GLY A 174 -7.21 47.57 41.10
C GLY A 174 -7.56 46.36 40.22
N GLN A 175 -8.83 46.23 39.83
CA GLN A 175 -9.29 45.14 38.98
C GLN A 175 -8.78 45.28 37.54
N VAL A 176 -8.76 46.49 36.98
CA VAL A 176 -8.22 46.75 35.64
C VAL A 176 -6.70 46.51 35.61
N ALA A 177 -5.95 47.02 36.59
CA ALA A 177 -4.52 46.80 36.70
C ALA A 177 -4.19 45.30 36.83
N THR A 178 -4.96 44.56 37.64
CA THR A 178 -4.78 43.11 37.79
C THR A 178 -5.06 42.36 36.48
N ALA A 179 -6.10 42.75 35.73
CA ALA A 179 -6.39 42.15 34.43
C ALA A 179 -5.23 42.37 33.43
N LEU A 180 -4.68 43.59 33.37
CA LEU A 180 -3.53 43.92 32.52
C LEU A 180 -2.26 43.18 32.97
N THR A 181 -2.00 43.07 34.27
CA THR A 181 -0.88 42.28 34.80
C THR A 181 -1.02 40.80 34.43
N ASN A 182 -2.22 40.22 34.51
CA ASN A 182 -2.45 38.82 34.11
C ASN A 182 -2.19 38.60 32.61
N ILE A 183 -2.56 39.54 31.74
CA ILE A 183 -2.22 39.48 30.30
C ILE A 183 -0.70 39.53 30.13
N SER A 184 -0.03 40.47 30.81
CA SER A 184 1.44 40.63 30.76
C SER A 184 2.16 39.36 31.19
N GLU A 185 1.77 38.77 32.33
CA GLU A 185 2.34 37.54 32.85
C GLU A 185 2.04 36.34 31.93
N GLY A 186 0.83 36.27 31.36
CA GLY A 186 0.47 35.28 30.35
C GLY A 186 1.42 35.31 29.15
N CYS A 187 1.67 36.50 28.60
CA CYS A 187 2.59 36.71 27.48
C CYS A 187 4.05 36.37 27.84
N ALA A 188 4.50 36.76 29.04
CA ALA A 188 5.83 36.39 29.52
C ALA A 188 6.01 34.87 29.68
N ASN A 189 5.00 34.18 30.22
CA ASN A 189 5.01 32.73 30.40
C ASN A 189 4.97 31.98 29.06
N ALA A 190 4.13 32.43 28.12
CA ALA A 190 4.04 31.86 26.78
C ALA A 190 5.36 32.05 26.01
N ARG A 191 5.98 33.22 26.14
CA ARG A 191 7.33 33.48 25.60
C ARG A 191 8.38 32.54 26.20
N ALA A 192 8.37 32.35 27.51
CA ALA A 192 9.26 31.40 28.18
C ALA A 192 9.04 29.96 27.67
N ALA A 193 7.79 29.56 27.43
CA ALA A 193 7.45 28.26 26.84
C ALA A 193 8.00 28.12 25.41
N ILE A 194 7.89 29.16 24.57
CA ILE A 194 8.53 29.18 23.23
C ILE A 194 10.04 28.94 23.37
N PHE A 195 10.72 29.70 24.23
CA PHE A 195 12.17 29.56 24.37
C PHE A 195 12.60 28.19 24.91
N ALA A 196 11.87 27.65 25.89
CA ALA A 196 12.12 26.31 26.41
C ALA A 196 11.88 25.23 25.34
N SER A 197 10.83 25.37 24.54
CA SER A 197 10.51 24.43 23.46
C SER A 197 11.56 24.43 22.35
N ARG A 198 12.13 25.58 22.00
CA ARG A 198 13.08 25.74 20.89
C ARG A 198 14.27 24.79 20.99
N ALA A 199 14.97 24.79 22.13
CA ALA A 199 16.14 23.94 22.33
C ALA A 199 15.78 22.43 22.36
N LYS A 200 14.59 22.10 22.87
CA LYS A 200 14.08 20.72 22.88
C LYS A 200 13.75 20.25 21.46
N LEU A 201 13.00 21.05 20.70
CA LEU A 201 12.58 20.77 19.33
C LEU A 201 13.79 20.62 18.40
N GLU A 202 14.79 21.49 18.49
CA GLU A 202 16.02 21.40 17.70
C GLU A 202 16.74 20.05 17.90
N ARG A 203 16.85 19.60 19.16
CA ARG A 203 17.44 18.29 19.49
C ARG A 203 16.59 17.13 18.98
N LEU A 204 15.26 17.24 19.06
CA LEU A 204 14.35 16.20 18.57
C LEU A 204 14.42 16.09 17.05
N PHE A 205 14.36 17.20 16.33
CA PHE A 205 14.48 17.20 14.86
C PHE A 205 15.84 16.66 14.41
N PHE A 206 16.94 17.05 15.06
CA PHE A 206 18.25 16.47 14.75
C PHE A 206 18.28 14.95 14.94
N ARG A 207 17.66 14.42 16.00
CA ARG A 207 17.55 12.97 16.23
C ARG A 207 16.70 12.29 15.18
N ILE A 208 15.59 12.91 14.79
CA ILE A 208 14.68 12.40 13.75
C ILE A 208 15.41 12.37 12.40
N ASP A 209 16.06 13.46 12.00
CA ASP A 209 16.78 13.54 10.73
C ASP A 209 17.88 12.47 10.64
N ARG A 210 18.63 12.28 11.73
CA ARG A 210 19.61 11.20 11.82
C ARG A 210 18.96 9.82 11.71
N LEU A 211 17.83 9.60 12.39
CA LEU A 211 17.09 8.34 12.31
C LEU A 211 16.57 8.06 10.89
N LEU A 212 16.10 9.09 10.17
CA LEU A 212 15.65 8.96 8.78
C LEU A 212 16.82 8.59 7.86
N ILE A 213 17.98 9.22 8.03
CA ILE A 213 19.21 8.86 7.29
C ILE A 213 19.64 7.43 7.60
N ASP A 214 19.66 7.04 8.87
CA ASP A 214 20.04 5.69 9.27
C ASP A 214 19.03 4.65 8.75
N THR A 215 17.74 4.98 8.71
CA THR A 215 16.70 4.14 8.09
C THR A 215 16.91 3.99 6.59
N ARG A 216 17.23 5.07 5.87
CA ARG A 216 17.58 5.01 4.45
C ARG A 216 18.76 4.07 4.21
N ARG A 217 19.80 4.17 5.02
CA ARG A 217 20.98 3.28 4.93
C ARG A 217 20.63 1.82 5.14
N VAL A 218 19.73 1.52 6.08
CA VAL A 218 19.26 0.14 6.30
C VAL A 218 18.47 -0.36 5.08
N ILE A 219 17.59 0.46 4.51
CA ILE A 219 16.83 0.11 3.30
C ILE A 219 17.78 -0.22 2.14
N ASP A 220 18.76 0.65 1.90
CA ASP A 220 19.73 0.55 0.80
C ASP A 220 20.85 -0.50 1.04
N SER A 221 20.92 -1.11 2.22
CA SER A 221 21.98 -2.08 2.58
C SER A 221 21.75 -3.48 1.99
N ASP A 222 22.83 -4.26 1.87
CA ASP A 222 22.77 -5.69 1.49
C ASP A 222 22.45 -6.63 2.67
N MET A 223 21.83 -6.11 3.74
CA MET A 223 21.43 -6.92 4.90
C MET A 223 20.46 -8.04 4.51
N GLU A 224 20.51 -9.14 5.27
CA GLU A 224 19.51 -10.20 5.16
C GLU A 224 18.11 -9.65 5.37
N ARG A 225 17.14 -10.12 4.56
CA ARG A 225 15.76 -9.61 4.55
C ARG A 225 15.14 -9.55 5.95
N HIS A 226 15.28 -10.61 6.75
CA HIS A 226 14.70 -10.65 8.10
C HIS A 226 15.28 -9.57 9.00
N GLU A 227 16.62 -9.49 9.08
CA GLU A 227 17.32 -8.49 9.88
C GLU A 227 16.99 -7.05 9.44
N LYS A 228 16.92 -6.82 8.13
CA LYS A 228 16.53 -5.54 7.54
C LYS A 228 15.12 -5.13 8.01
N MET A 229 14.15 -6.02 7.91
CA MET A 229 12.77 -5.74 8.32
C MET A 229 12.64 -5.45 9.82
N VAL A 230 13.37 -6.19 10.66
CA VAL A 230 13.42 -5.93 12.10
C VAL A 230 14.02 -4.55 12.40
N ALA A 231 15.13 -4.21 11.75
CA ALA A 231 15.79 -2.92 11.92
C ALA A 231 14.92 -1.75 11.46
N VAL A 232 14.30 -1.86 10.29
CA VAL A 232 13.39 -0.85 9.73
C VAL A 232 12.18 -0.64 10.63
N ARG A 233 11.57 -1.72 11.13
CA ARG A 233 10.45 -1.63 12.08
C ARG A 233 10.85 -0.91 13.37
N LYS A 234 11.98 -1.29 13.95
CA LYS A 234 12.52 -0.64 15.15
C LYS A 234 12.74 0.86 14.92
N ASN A 235 13.22 1.23 13.74
CA ASN A 235 13.38 2.64 13.39
C ASN A 235 12.03 3.35 13.24
N GLY A 236 11.02 2.72 12.64
CA GLY A 236 9.66 3.27 12.56
C GLY A 236 9.01 3.48 13.93
N GLU A 237 9.20 2.56 14.88
CA GLU A 237 8.73 2.71 16.26
C GLU A 237 9.45 3.88 16.98
N ASN A 238 10.78 3.99 16.80
CA ASN A 238 11.55 5.12 17.32
C ASN A 238 11.11 6.46 16.71
N PHE A 239 10.83 6.50 15.41
CA PHE A 239 10.33 7.68 14.71
C PHE A 239 9.00 8.11 15.30
N THR A 240 8.07 7.16 15.45
CA THR A 240 6.74 7.43 16.04
C THR A 240 6.86 8.00 17.44
N ARG A 241 7.75 7.45 18.27
CA ARG A 241 8.00 7.98 19.62
C ARG A 241 8.54 9.42 19.57
N LEU A 242 9.59 9.67 18.79
CA LEU A 242 10.20 11.00 18.70
C LEU A 242 9.21 12.05 18.14
N MET A 243 8.36 11.66 17.20
CA MET A 243 7.35 12.55 16.63
C MET A 243 6.24 12.90 17.63
N ARG A 244 5.84 11.98 18.51
CA ARG A 244 4.96 12.31 19.64
C ARG A 244 5.63 13.32 20.58
N GLU A 245 6.91 13.10 20.90
CA GLU A 245 7.68 14.06 21.73
C GLU A 245 7.80 15.44 21.07
N VAL A 246 7.85 15.52 19.74
CA VAL A 246 7.78 16.79 18.99
C VAL A 246 6.40 17.44 19.15
N ASN A 247 5.31 16.69 18.92
CA ASN A 247 3.96 17.21 19.06
C ASN A 247 3.71 17.77 20.48
N ASP A 248 4.18 17.06 21.52
CA ASP A 248 4.06 17.49 22.93
C ASP A 248 4.93 18.72 23.24
N ALA A 249 5.99 18.96 22.48
CA ALA A 249 6.89 20.09 22.67
C ALA A 249 6.44 21.36 21.96
N LEU A 250 5.48 21.29 21.02
CA LEU A 250 4.92 22.47 20.34
C LEU A 250 4.05 23.27 21.32
N PRO A 251 4.36 24.56 21.60
CA PRO A 251 3.68 25.36 22.62
C PRO A 251 2.31 25.93 22.15
N VAL A 252 1.50 25.12 21.47
CA VAL A 252 0.20 25.54 20.89
C VAL A 252 -0.75 26.02 21.98
N GLU A 253 -0.86 25.26 23.07
CA GLU A 253 -1.76 25.55 24.18
C GLU A 253 -1.38 26.86 24.89
N ALA A 254 -0.08 27.15 24.98
CA ALA A 254 0.39 28.41 25.57
C ALA A 254 0.03 29.62 24.70
N MET A 255 0.10 29.48 23.37
CA MET A 255 -0.33 30.55 22.45
C MET A 255 -1.84 30.77 22.51
N GLN A 256 -2.61 29.68 22.52
CA GLN A 256 -4.06 29.75 22.60
C GLN A 256 -4.53 30.41 23.90
N ALA A 257 -3.96 30.03 25.04
CA ALA A 257 -4.31 30.59 26.34
C ALA A 257 -4.09 32.11 26.42
N VAL A 258 -3.02 32.62 25.78
CA VAL A 258 -2.74 34.06 25.71
C VAL A 258 -3.75 34.77 24.80
N ALA A 259 -4.02 34.21 23.63
CA ALA A 259 -4.99 34.80 22.71
C ALA A 259 -6.41 34.83 23.31
N ASP A 260 -6.80 33.77 24.03
CA ASP A 260 -8.08 33.70 24.74
C ASP A 260 -8.15 34.74 25.87
N ALA A 261 -7.04 34.98 26.57
CA ALA A 261 -6.96 36.04 27.57
C ALA A 261 -7.13 37.42 26.93
N MET A 262 -6.46 37.69 25.80
CA MET A 262 -6.56 38.97 25.09
C MET A 262 -7.99 39.25 24.57
N ARG A 263 -8.65 38.22 24.03
CA ARG A 263 -10.01 38.30 23.45
C ARG A 263 -11.15 38.12 24.44
N LYS A 264 -10.84 37.95 25.72
CA LYS A 264 -11.85 37.77 26.76
C LYS A 264 -12.86 38.91 26.72
N ASP A 265 -14.14 38.60 26.89
CA ASP A 265 -15.17 39.63 27.10
C ASP A 265 -14.96 40.29 28.46
N TRP A 266 -14.17 41.36 28.46
CA TRP A 266 -13.77 42.10 29.64
C TRP A 266 -14.93 42.86 30.29
N LEU A 267 -15.93 43.23 29.51
CA LEU A 267 -17.12 43.92 29.99
C LEU A 267 -18.01 42.93 30.76
N ALA A 268 -18.21 41.73 30.21
CA ALA A 268 -18.85 40.62 30.93
C ALA A 268 -18.03 40.15 32.14
N ALA A 269 -16.69 40.30 32.10
CA ALA A 269 -15.81 40.03 33.24
C ALA A 269 -15.85 41.11 34.34
N GLY A 270 -16.69 42.13 34.19
CA GLY A 270 -16.93 43.17 35.20
C GLY A 270 -15.94 44.34 35.17
N LEU A 271 -15.16 44.51 34.09
CA LEU A 271 -14.35 45.72 33.92
C LEU A 271 -15.21 46.91 33.47
N PRO A 272 -14.82 48.15 33.83
CA PRO A 272 -15.45 49.35 33.31
C PRO A 272 -15.45 49.38 31.77
N PRO A 273 -16.51 49.90 31.11
CA PRO A 273 -16.59 49.90 29.63
C PRO A 273 -15.40 50.56 28.93
N SER A 274 -14.87 51.65 29.50
CA SER A 274 -13.68 52.35 28.98
C SER A 274 -12.43 51.47 29.04
N ALA A 275 -12.24 50.74 30.14
CA ALA A 275 -11.13 49.82 30.32
C ALA A 275 -11.24 48.59 29.42
N ALA A 276 -12.45 48.01 29.32
CA ALA A 276 -12.71 46.89 28.41
C ALA A 276 -12.41 47.28 26.95
N ALA A 277 -12.91 48.45 26.50
CA ALA A 277 -12.65 48.96 25.16
C ALA A 277 -11.15 49.23 24.91
N ALA A 278 -10.43 49.78 25.90
CA ALA A 278 -9.00 50.02 25.79
C ALA A 278 -8.21 48.70 25.67
N ILE A 279 -8.56 47.67 26.45
CA ILE A 279 -7.92 46.36 26.36
C ILE A 279 -8.21 45.74 24.98
N THR A 280 -9.48 45.67 24.56
CA THR A 280 -9.83 45.13 23.24
C THR A 280 -9.11 45.87 22.12
N HIS A 281 -9.12 47.20 22.11
CA HIS A 281 -8.46 47.99 21.07
C HIS A 281 -6.95 47.72 20.96
N ASN A 282 -6.27 47.47 22.09
CA ASN A 282 -4.83 47.24 22.08
C ASN A 282 -4.45 45.77 21.77
N PHE A 283 -5.26 44.79 22.18
CA PHE A 283 -4.87 43.38 22.13
C PHE A 283 -5.57 42.54 21.05
N ASP A 284 -6.67 43.01 20.45
CA ASP A 284 -7.44 42.17 19.51
C ASP A 284 -6.63 41.81 18.25
N GLY A 285 -5.91 42.78 17.67
CA GLY A 285 -5.01 42.53 16.54
C GLY A 285 -3.83 41.61 16.88
N MET A 286 -3.28 41.72 18.10
CA MET A 286 -2.24 40.79 18.57
C MET A 286 -2.79 39.37 18.72
N ALA A 287 -4.01 39.23 19.25
CA ALA A 287 -4.66 37.93 19.39
C ALA A 287 -4.97 37.28 18.03
N GLU A 288 -5.35 38.07 17.03
CA GLU A 288 -5.47 37.62 15.63
C GLU A 288 -4.16 37.06 15.10
N GLU A 289 -3.07 37.81 15.20
CA GLU A 289 -1.76 37.37 14.73
C GLU A 289 -1.26 36.11 15.47
N LEU A 290 -1.57 35.99 16.77
CA LEU A 290 -1.22 34.81 17.57
C LEU A 290 -2.01 33.55 17.19
N THR A 291 -3.26 33.71 16.73
CA THR A 291 -4.16 32.60 16.41
C THR A 291 -4.15 32.22 14.93
N GLU A 292 -3.64 33.09 14.05
CA GLU A 292 -3.55 32.82 12.62
C GLU A 292 -2.82 31.49 12.35
N GLY A 293 -3.50 30.51 11.75
CA GLY A 293 -2.93 29.18 11.46
C GLY A 293 -2.53 28.35 12.70
N LEU A 294 -2.93 28.75 13.91
CA LEU A 294 -2.69 27.97 15.13
C LEU A 294 -3.53 26.68 15.13
N ASP A 295 -4.76 26.74 14.60
CA ASP A 295 -5.65 25.57 14.43
C ASP A 295 -5.03 24.52 13.50
N ASP A 296 -4.39 24.95 12.41
CA ASP A 296 -3.68 24.03 11.50
C ASP A 296 -2.52 23.32 12.23
N ILE A 297 -1.82 24.04 13.11
CA ILE A 297 -0.74 23.46 13.92
C ILE A 297 -1.30 22.52 15.00
N ALA A 298 -2.46 22.84 15.57
CA ALA A 298 -3.16 21.96 16.50
C ALA A 298 -3.60 20.67 15.78
N ALA A 299 -4.16 20.77 14.58
CA ALA A 299 -4.52 19.62 13.75
C ALA A 299 -3.30 18.73 13.42
N LEU A 300 -2.14 19.32 13.14
CA LEU A 300 -0.88 18.57 12.93
C LEU A 300 -0.49 17.70 14.15
N LYS A 301 -0.91 18.07 15.37
CA LYS A 301 -0.66 17.25 16.58
C LYS A 301 -1.54 16.00 16.62
N GLU A 302 -2.71 16.06 16.01
CA GLU A 302 -3.69 14.97 15.96
C GLU A 302 -3.55 14.07 14.72
N GLU A 303 -2.86 14.57 13.69
CA GLU A 303 -2.63 13.80 12.47
C GLU A 303 -1.94 12.44 12.73
N PRO A 304 -2.36 11.37 12.02
CA PRO A 304 -1.70 10.07 12.11
C PRO A 304 -0.20 10.16 11.78
N ILE A 305 0.63 9.71 12.70
CA ILE A 305 2.08 9.65 12.46
C ILE A 305 2.36 8.48 11.50
N PRO A 306 3.09 8.70 10.39
CA PRO A 306 3.43 7.63 9.46
C PRO A 306 4.18 6.49 10.14
N THR A 307 3.61 5.29 10.06
CA THR A 307 4.19 4.06 10.60
C THR A 307 4.62 3.14 9.47
N MET A 308 5.45 2.15 9.81
CA MET A 308 5.97 1.14 8.88
C MET A 308 5.29 -0.20 9.19
N PRO A 309 4.01 -0.40 8.78
CA PRO A 309 3.28 -1.61 9.10
C PRO A 309 3.82 -2.81 8.31
N VAL A 310 3.72 -4.00 8.90
CA VAL A 310 3.92 -5.24 8.14
C VAL A 310 2.68 -5.46 7.29
N VAL A 311 2.87 -5.58 5.97
CA VAL A 311 1.80 -5.90 5.03
C VAL A 311 2.10 -7.23 4.35
N SER A 312 1.07 -7.94 3.92
CA SER A 312 1.23 -9.23 3.24
C SER A 312 1.81 -9.05 1.83
N ASN A 313 2.41 -10.10 1.27
CA ASN A 313 2.91 -10.10 -0.10
C ASN A 313 1.85 -9.66 -1.13
N MET A 314 0.59 -10.06 -0.90
CA MET A 314 -0.54 -9.67 -1.75
C MET A 314 -0.85 -8.16 -1.66
N ALA A 315 -0.68 -7.56 -0.48
CA ALA A 315 -0.91 -6.13 -0.30
C ALA A 315 0.11 -5.30 -1.11
N TYR A 316 1.34 -5.78 -1.30
CA TYR A 316 2.32 -5.06 -2.13
C TYR A 316 1.88 -4.93 -3.59
N LEU A 317 1.22 -5.94 -4.16
CA LEU A 317 0.68 -5.86 -5.52
C LEU A 317 -0.38 -4.76 -5.66
N ALA A 318 -1.21 -4.60 -4.63
CA ALA A 318 -2.29 -3.62 -4.64
C ALA A 318 -1.79 -2.20 -4.33
N LEU A 319 -0.85 -2.07 -3.38
CA LEU A 319 -0.34 -0.78 -2.90
C LEU A 319 0.75 -0.21 -3.82
N TYR A 320 1.54 -1.07 -4.48
CA TYR A 320 2.68 -0.68 -5.30
C TYR A 320 2.68 -1.39 -6.66
N PRO A 321 1.63 -1.18 -7.49
CA PRO A 321 1.49 -1.87 -8.78
C PRO A 321 2.63 -1.56 -9.75
N GLU A 322 3.17 -0.33 -9.72
CA GLU A 322 4.28 0.07 -10.59
C GLU A 322 5.58 -0.66 -10.26
N ALA A 323 5.88 -0.82 -8.97
CA ALA A 323 7.07 -1.56 -8.51
C ALA A 323 6.96 -3.07 -8.75
N THR A 324 5.74 -3.58 -8.96
CA THR A 324 5.45 -5.02 -9.00
C THR A 324 4.97 -5.49 -10.38
N ILE A 325 4.90 -4.60 -11.37
CA ILE A 325 4.36 -4.90 -12.71
C ILE A 325 5.14 -6.01 -13.43
N ALA A 326 6.46 -6.04 -13.26
CA ALA A 326 7.30 -7.08 -13.84
C ALA A 326 6.99 -8.46 -13.24
N ALA A 327 6.74 -8.52 -11.94
CA ALA A 327 6.32 -9.73 -11.26
C ALA A 327 4.93 -10.20 -11.72
N ILE A 328 3.99 -9.27 -11.95
CA ILE A 328 2.68 -9.56 -12.54
C ILE A 328 2.81 -10.15 -13.95
N ALA A 329 3.67 -9.55 -14.78
CA ALA A 329 3.93 -10.03 -16.12
C ALA A 329 4.56 -11.43 -16.13
N ILE A 330 5.53 -11.68 -15.24
CA ILE A 330 6.19 -12.99 -15.11
C ILE A 330 5.20 -14.05 -14.60
N GLY A 331 4.43 -13.76 -13.54
CA GLY A 331 3.42 -14.68 -13.01
C GLY A 331 2.36 -15.03 -14.04
N ALA A 332 1.88 -14.05 -14.80
CA ALA A 332 0.97 -14.30 -15.92
C ALA A 332 1.61 -15.18 -17.01
N CYS A 333 2.89 -14.98 -17.34
CA CYS A 333 3.58 -15.80 -18.33
C CYS A 333 3.75 -17.26 -17.86
N ILE A 334 4.12 -17.49 -16.60
CA ILE A 334 4.27 -18.84 -16.03
C ILE A 334 2.99 -19.65 -16.18
N GLU A 335 1.83 -19.04 -15.93
CA GLU A 335 0.54 -19.75 -15.92
C GLU A 335 -0.11 -19.86 -17.32
N LEU A 336 0.18 -18.93 -18.23
CA LEU A 336 -0.39 -18.93 -19.60
C LEU A 336 0.40 -19.78 -20.60
N ILE A 337 1.71 -20.00 -20.39
CA ILE A 337 2.54 -20.83 -21.27
C ILE A 337 2.05 -22.28 -21.37
N PRO A 338 1.73 -22.99 -20.27
CA PRO A 338 1.23 -24.36 -20.36
C PRO A 338 -0.12 -24.44 -21.08
N LEU A 339 -1.01 -23.46 -20.87
CA LEU A 339 -2.27 -23.37 -21.63
C LEU A 339 -2.00 -23.24 -23.14
N GLY A 340 -1.06 -22.38 -23.53
CA GLY A 340 -0.62 -22.23 -24.91
C GLY A 340 -0.10 -23.55 -25.50
N GLY A 341 0.71 -24.29 -24.73
CA GLY A 341 1.20 -25.62 -25.11
C GLY A 341 0.09 -26.66 -25.30
N ILE A 342 -0.88 -26.70 -24.38
CA ILE A 342 -2.04 -27.61 -24.46
C ILE A 342 -2.91 -27.27 -25.68
N LEU A 343 -3.20 -25.98 -25.91
CA LEU A 343 -4.01 -25.53 -27.04
C LEU A 343 -3.31 -25.80 -28.38
N LEU A 344 -2.00 -25.55 -28.48
CA LEU A 344 -1.23 -25.87 -29.68
C LEU A 344 -1.22 -27.38 -29.96
N GLY A 345 -0.99 -28.19 -28.93
CA GLY A 345 -1.07 -29.65 -29.03
C GLY A 345 -2.45 -30.14 -29.48
N PHE A 346 -3.51 -29.56 -28.93
CA PHE A 346 -4.89 -29.86 -29.33
C PHE A 346 -5.16 -29.53 -30.80
N VAL A 347 -4.75 -28.35 -31.26
CA VAL A 347 -4.90 -27.93 -32.68
C VAL A 347 -4.14 -28.90 -33.59
N MET A 348 -2.91 -29.29 -33.24
CA MET A 348 -2.13 -30.24 -34.01
C MET A 348 -2.79 -31.63 -34.10
N VAL A 349 -3.33 -32.14 -32.99
CA VAL A 349 -4.02 -33.44 -32.94
C VAL A 349 -5.33 -33.41 -33.72
N THR A 350 -6.10 -32.32 -33.63
CA THR A 350 -7.40 -32.19 -34.31
C THR A 350 -7.29 -31.92 -35.82
N HIS A 351 -6.28 -31.18 -36.28
CA HIS A 351 -6.02 -30.98 -37.72
C HIS A 351 -5.49 -32.25 -38.41
N ARG A 352 -4.67 -33.06 -37.74
CA ARG A 352 -4.24 -34.36 -38.29
C ARG A 352 -5.34 -35.43 -38.20
N GLY A 353 -6.21 -35.36 -37.19
CA GLY A 353 -7.37 -36.26 -37.04
C GLY A 353 -8.46 -36.06 -38.10
N SER A 354 -8.55 -34.89 -38.75
CA SER A 354 -9.44 -34.67 -39.90
C SER A 354 -8.98 -35.33 -41.21
N GLY A 355 -7.83 -35.99 -41.24
CA GLY A 355 -7.37 -36.79 -42.39
C GLY A 355 -7.75 -38.27 -42.35
N GLY A 356 -8.50 -38.72 -41.34
CA GLY A 356 -8.73 -40.15 -41.08
C GLY A 356 -10.19 -40.55 -40.85
N GLY A 357 -11.14 -39.87 -41.49
CA GLY A 357 -12.57 -40.20 -41.38
C GLY A 357 -13.18 -40.62 -42.71
N GLY A 358 -13.38 -41.93 -42.89
CA GLY A 358 -14.49 -42.44 -43.71
C GLY A 358 -14.16 -43.19 -44.99
N SER A 359 -13.77 -44.46 -44.87
CA SER A 359 -14.30 -45.51 -45.76
C SER A 359 -14.28 -46.82 -44.99
N GLN A 360 -15.43 -47.22 -44.45
CA GLN A 360 -15.64 -48.64 -44.16
C GLN A 360 -15.33 -49.44 -45.44
N PRO A 361 -14.68 -50.62 -45.34
CA PRO A 361 -14.52 -51.46 -46.51
C PRO A 361 -15.92 -51.83 -47.02
N MET A 362 -16.22 -51.39 -48.24
CA MET A 362 -17.44 -51.75 -48.93
C MET A 362 -17.50 -53.29 -49.01
N PRO A 363 -18.62 -53.94 -48.64
CA PRO A 363 -18.74 -55.37 -48.87
C PRO A 363 -18.58 -55.65 -50.37
N PRO A 364 -17.92 -56.76 -50.75
CA PRO A 364 -17.61 -57.06 -52.15
C PRO A 364 -18.89 -57.06 -52.99
N ALA A 365 -18.85 -56.36 -54.12
CA ALA A 365 -19.95 -56.28 -55.06
C ALA A 365 -20.34 -57.70 -55.52
N ALA A 366 -21.64 -58.01 -55.48
CA ALA A 366 -22.17 -59.26 -56.00
C ALA A 366 -21.84 -59.40 -57.51
N PRO A 367 -21.55 -60.62 -57.99
CA PRO A 367 -21.18 -60.84 -59.39
C PRO A 367 -22.30 -60.44 -60.35
N SER A 368 -21.93 -59.71 -61.40
CA SER A 368 -22.83 -59.23 -62.45
C SER A 368 -23.55 -60.40 -63.15
N PRO A 369 -24.87 -60.34 -63.38
CA PRO A 369 -25.58 -61.39 -64.10
C PRO A 369 -25.19 -61.45 -65.58
N PRO A 370 -25.26 -62.63 -66.22
CA PRO A 370 -24.75 -62.83 -67.57
C PRO A 370 -25.54 -62.05 -68.63
N ARG A 371 -24.77 -61.46 -69.56
CA ARG A 371 -25.22 -60.65 -70.70
C ARG A 371 -26.13 -61.46 -71.62
N ARG A 372 -27.43 -61.11 -71.70
CA ARG A 372 -28.36 -61.67 -72.69
C ARG A 372 -27.93 -61.25 -74.10
N VAL A 373 -27.51 -62.22 -74.90
CA VAL A 373 -27.28 -62.07 -76.33
C VAL A 373 -28.63 -62.07 -77.05
N GLY A 374 -28.97 -60.95 -77.69
CA GLY A 374 -30.19 -60.79 -78.48
C GLY A 374 -30.17 -61.66 -79.73
N ARG A 375 -31.29 -62.32 -80.01
CA ARG A 375 -31.54 -63.16 -81.19
C ARG A 375 -31.70 -62.27 -82.44
N PRO A 376 -31.16 -62.65 -83.62
CA PRO A 376 -31.22 -61.82 -84.82
C PRO A 376 -32.64 -61.67 -85.38
N ARG A 377 -32.94 -60.47 -85.87
CA ARG A 377 -34.22 -60.08 -86.47
C ARG A 377 -34.27 -60.55 -87.93
N LYS A 378 -35.31 -61.30 -88.31
CA LYS A 378 -35.65 -61.58 -89.72
C LYS A 378 -36.49 -60.42 -90.27
N THR A 379 -35.98 -59.75 -91.29
CA THR A 379 -36.50 -59.60 -92.67
C THR A 379 -35.53 -58.72 -93.42
#